data_AF-A0A3C0L3H7-F1
#
_entry.id   AF-A0A3C0L3H7-F1
#
_cell.length_a   1.000
_cell.length_b   1.000
_cell.length_c   1.000
_cell.angle_alpha   90.00
_cell.angle_beta   90.00
_cell.angle_gamma   90.00
#
_symmetry.space_group_name_H-M   'P 1'
#
loop_
_entity.id
_entity.type
_entity.pdbx_description
1 polymer ?
#
loop_
_entity_poly.entity_id
_entity_poly.type
_entity_poly.pdbx_seq_one_letter_code
_entity_poly.pdbx_strand_id
1 'polypeptide(L)' 'VYGAESPSQFGQIWRPAGDGPYPAVMFLHGGCWSSAFDLAHARGFCQALAECGFLVWLPEYRRVGEAGGGW' A
#
# COMPACT_ATOMS: atom_id res chain seq x y z
N VAL A 1 -6.80 -7.85 -0.42
CA VAL A 1 -7.81 -7.36 0.55
C VAL A 1 -7.40 -7.87 1.92
N TYR A 2 -7.43 -7.02 2.95
CA TYR A 2 -7.03 -7.39 4.31
C TYR A 2 -8.14 -7.17 5.34
N GLY A 3 -9.21 -6.46 4.98
CA GLY A 3 -10.41 -6.26 5.79
C GLY A 3 -11.65 -6.16 4.92
N ALA A 4 -12.83 -6.30 5.53
CA ALA A 4 -14.12 -6.32 4.82
C ALA A 4 -15.07 -5.19 5.24
N GLU A 5 -14.69 -4.35 6.20
CA GLU A 5 -15.55 -3.29 6.75
C GLU A 5 -15.59 -2.05 5.85
N SER A 6 -14.58 -1.86 5.00
CA SER A 6 -14.49 -0.71 4.08
C SER A 6 -13.84 -1.11 2.75
N PRO A 7 -14.26 -0.50 1.62
CA PRO A 7 -13.63 -0.71 0.33
C PRO A 7 -12.15 -0.27 0.30
N SER A 8 -11.71 0.57 1.24
CA SER A 8 -10.32 1.02 1.37
C SER A 8 -9.44 0.03 2.13
N GLN A 9 -9.94 -1.14 2.56
CA GLN A 9 -9.14 -2.16 3.27
C GLN A 9 -8.53 -3.21 2.33
N PHE A 10 -7.72 -2.75 1.39
CA PHE A 10 -7.00 -3.61 0.45
C PHE A 10 -5.55 -3.16 0.31
N GLY A 11 -4.77 -3.87 -0.50
CA GLY A 11 -3.41 -3.44 -0.80
C GLY A 11 -2.88 -4.11 -2.05
N GLN A 12 -1.83 -3.54 -2.60
CA GLN A 12 -1.10 -4.04 -3.74
C GLN A 12 0.23 -4.64 -3.29
N ILE A 13 0.66 -5.71 -3.95
CA ILE A 13 1.92 -6.39 -3.65
C ILE A 13 2.77 -6.40 -4.92
N TRP A 14 4.04 -6.00 -4.78
CA TRP A 14 5.06 -6.22 -5.78
C TRP A 14 6.00 -7.30 -5.28
N ARG A 15 6.25 -8.29 -6.13
CA ARG A 15 7.17 -9.38 -5.86
C ARG A 15 8.47 -9.11 -6.62
N PRO A 16 9.63 -9.16 -5.96
CA PRO A 16 10.91 -9.13 -6.66
C PRO A 16 11.12 -10.45 -7.42
N ALA A 17 12.09 -10.48 -8.32
CA ALA A 17 12.49 -11.71 -9.01
C ALA A 17 13.20 -12.71 -8.08
N GLY A 18 13.15 -13.99 -8.42
CA GLY A 18 13.78 -15.09 -7.68
C GLY A 18 12.78 -16.01 -6.97
N ASP A 19 13.30 -16.85 -6.08
CA ASP A 19 12.50 -17.81 -5.28
C ASP A 19 12.42 -17.43 -3.79
N GLY A 20 13.12 -16.38 -3.38
CA GLY A 20 13.16 -15.89 -1.99
C GLY A 20 14.03 -16.75 -1.06
N PRO A 21 13.95 -16.51 0.27
CA PRO A 21 13.13 -15.51 0.96
C PRO A 21 13.55 -14.07 0.63
N TYR A 22 12.60 -13.12 0.69
CA TYR A 22 12.85 -11.71 0.41
C TYR A 22 12.79 -10.85 1.68
N PRO A 23 13.62 -9.80 1.78
CA PRO A 23 13.34 -8.73 2.74
C PRO A 23 11.99 -8.07 2.37
N ALA A 24 11.12 -7.89 3.36
CA ALA A 24 9.79 -7.32 3.16
C ALA A 24 9.71 -5.86 3.61
N VAL A 25 9.04 -5.03 2.81
CA VAL A 25 8.75 -3.62 3.13
C VAL A 25 7.25 -3.40 3.05
N MET A 26 6.68 -2.83 4.12
CA MET A 26 5.34 -2.26 4.08
C MET A 26 5.46 -0.75 3.89
N PHE A 27 4.90 -0.22 2.80
CA PHE A 27 4.91 1.21 2.52
C PHE A 27 3.50 1.79 2.70
N LEU A 28 3.32 2.62 3.72
CA LEU A 28 2.07 3.34 3.95
C LEU A 28 2.15 4.72 3.28
N HIS A 29 1.33 4.95 2.26
CA HIS A 29 1.37 6.20 1.52
C HIS A 29 0.85 7.39 2.35
N GLY A 30 1.36 8.59 2.06
CA GLY A 30 0.85 9.85 2.61
C GLY A 30 -0.38 10.37 1.88
N GLY A 31 -0.66 11.67 2.04
CA GLY A 31 -1.84 12.34 1.47
C GLY A 31 -2.71 13.03 2.51
N CYS A 32 -2.11 13.48 3.63
CA CYS A 32 -2.82 14.15 4.74
C CYS A 32 -4.02 13.34 5.27
N TRP A 33 -3.93 12.00 5.21
CA TRP A 33 -5.01 11.07 5.51
C TRP A 33 -6.30 11.32 4.72
N SER A 34 -6.29 12.10 3.64
CA SER A 34 -7.48 12.54 2.92
C SER A 34 -7.91 11.52 1.86
N SER A 35 -9.21 11.27 1.74
CA SER A 35 -9.76 10.41 0.69
C SER A 35 -9.58 10.96 -0.72
N ALA A 36 -9.14 12.22 -0.85
CA ALA A 36 -8.75 12.84 -2.12
C ALA A 36 -7.48 12.23 -2.74
N PHE A 37 -6.68 11.50 -1.96
CA PHE A 37 -5.48 10.81 -2.43
C PHE A 37 -5.61 9.31 -2.16
N ASP A 38 -5.36 8.48 -3.15
CA ASP A 38 -5.31 7.02 -3.02
C ASP A 38 -3.86 6.51 -3.10
N LEU A 39 -3.66 5.21 -2.97
CA LEU A 39 -2.33 4.60 -3.07
C LEU A 39 -1.64 4.77 -4.43
N ALA A 40 -2.33 5.22 -5.50
CA ALA A 40 -1.81 5.13 -6.87
C ALA A 40 -0.53 5.96 -7.08
N HIS A 41 -0.38 7.08 -6.38
CA HIS A 41 0.82 7.93 -6.46
C HIS A 41 2.08 7.26 -5.89
N ALA A 42 1.93 6.24 -5.05
CA ALA A 42 3.04 5.49 -4.47
C ALA A 42 3.53 4.30 -5.33
N ARG A 43 2.77 3.92 -6.37
CA ARG A 43 3.06 2.71 -7.16
C ARG A 43 4.46 2.70 -7.78
N GLY A 44 4.91 3.84 -8.31
CA GLY A 44 6.25 3.96 -8.91
C GLY A 44 7.37 3.70 -7.90
N PHE A 45 7.21 4.20 -6.67
CA PHE A 45 8.17 3.94 -5.59
C PHE A 45 8.16 2.47 -5.15
N CYS A 46 6.98 1.86 -4.99
CA CYS A 46 6.88 0.44 -4.64
C CYS A 46 7.45 -0.48 -5.72
N GLN A 47 7.29 -0.14 -7.00
CA GLN A 47 7.92 -0.87 -8.09
C GLN A 47 9.45 -0.80 -8.01
N ALA A 48 10.02 0.40 -7.80
CA ALA A 48 11.47 0.57 -7.68
C ALA A 48 12.05 -0.23 -6.51
N LEU A 49 11.35 -0.29 -5.37
CA LEU A 49 11.76 -1.14 -4.25
C LEU A 49 11.73 -2.64 -4.61
N ALA A 50 10.75 -3.10 -5.38
CA ALA A 50 10.71 -4.49 -5.83
C ALA A 50 11.82 -4.81 -6.82
N GLU A 51 12.19 -3.87 -7.69
CA GLU A 51 13.36 -3.99 -8.58
C GLU A 51 14.68 -4.06 -7.78
N CYS A 52 14.72 -3.46 -6.59
CA CYS A 52 15.84 -3.59 -5.64
C CYS A 52 15.83 -4.90 -4.81
N GLY A 53 14.89 -5.82 -5.04
CA GLY A 53 14.86 -7.13 -4.39
C GLY A 53 13.96 -7.23 -3.15
N PHE A 54 13.11 -6.23 -2.88
CA PHE A 54 12.18 -6.25 -1.74
C PHE A 54 10.81 -6.80 -2.12
N LEU A 55 10.20 -7.61 -1.26
CA LEU A 55 8.76 -7.87 -1.31
C LEU A 55 8.02 -6.67 -0.73
N VAL A 56 7.27 -5.95 -1.56
CA VAL A 56 6.65 -4.68 -1.16
C VAL A 56 5.15 -4.85 -1.03
N TRP A 57 4.59 -4.43 0.10
CA TRP A 57 3.16 -4.31 0.30
C TRP A 57 2.76 -2.84 0.50
N LEU A 58 1.85 -2.37 -0.35
CA LEU A 58 1.24 -1.04 -0.30
C LEU A 58 -0.23 -1.18 0.10
N PRO A 59 -0.56 -1.09 1.39
CA PRO A 59 -1.95 -1.01 1.83
C PRO A 59 -2.59 0.32 1.43
N GLU A 60 -3.85 0.25 1.03
CA GLU A 60 -4.80 1.34 1.17
C GLU A 60 -5.39 1.30 2.59
N TYR A 61 -5.96 2.38 3.08
CA TYR A 61 -6.54 2.44 4.42
C TYR A 61 -7.73 3.40 4.48
N ARG A 62 -8.55 3.33 5.52
CA ARG A 62 -9.66 4.29 5.67
C ARG A 62 -9.13 5.70 5.87
N ARG A 63 -9.65 6.67 5.10
CA ARG A 63 -9.18 8.06 5.05
C ARG A 63 -10.25 9.04 5.54
N VAL A 64 -9.85 10.25 5.93
CA VAL A 64 -10.74 11.39 6.19
C VAL A 64 -11.66 11.60 4.98
N GLY A 65 -12.97 11.58 5.22
CA GLY A 65 -14.00 11.56 4.18
C GLY A 65 -14.67 10.20 3.98
N GLU A 66 -14.20 9.15 4.65
CA GLU A 66 -14.79 7.80 4.62
C GLU A 66 -15.36 7.41 6.00
N ALA A 67 -16.36 6.51 6.00
CA ALA A 67 -16.94 5.99 7.23
C ALA A 67 -15.89 5.23 8.07
N GLY A 68 -15.75 5.63 9.34
CA GLY A 68 -14.72 5.08 10.25
C GLY A 68 -13.29 5.44 9.86
N GLY A 69 -13.09 6.39 8.95
CA GLY A 69 -11.79 7.02 8.68
C GLY A 69 -11.49 8.17 9.64
N GLY A 70 -10.21 8.56 9.73
CA GLY A 70 -9.71 9.56 10.67
C GLY A 70 -8.19 9.72 10.55
N TRP A 71 -7.55 10.29 11.60
CA TRP A 71 -6.09 10.37 11.76
C TRP A 71 -5.61 9.53 12.94
#